data_AF-A0A970F752-F1
#
_entry.id   AF-A0A970F752-F1
#
_cell.length_a   1.000
_cell.length_b   1.000
_cell.length_c   1.000
_cell.angle_alpha   90.00
_cell.angle_beta   90.00
_cell.angle_gamma   90.00
#
_symmetry.space_group_name_H-M   'P 1'
#
loop_
_entity.id
_entity.type
_entity.pdbx_description
1 polymer ?
#
loop_
_entity_poly.entity_id
_entity_poly.type
_entity_poly.pdbx_seq_one_letter_code
_entity_poly.pdbx_strand_id
1 'polypeptide(L)'
;MNRSIQSKIVSFFLSIAIVLLWARYGAPKSPNVLTGVNKFVLEIFVYGVGSIAFYKLFGNSIGTIYLSVVVVDLFFMYVLGLQGN
;
A
#
# COMPACT_ATOMS: atom_id res chain seq x y z
N MET A 1 4.57 -23.32 -18.16
CA MET A 1 5.16 -22.38 -17.18
C MET A 1 4.51 -22.61 -15.83
N ASN A 2 5.27 -22.83 -14.76
CA ASN A 2 4.73 -23.24 -13.46
C ASN A 2 3.88 -22.11 -12.85
N ARG A 3 2.66 -22.41 -12.37
CA ARG A 3 1.69 -21.41 -11.87
C ARG A 3 2.29 -20.52 -10.76
N SER A 4 3.19 -21.09 -9.97
CA SER A 4 3.93 -20.41 -8.89
C SER A 4 4.98 -19.41 -9.37
N ILE A 5 5.57 -19.62 -10.55
CA ILE A 5 6.57 -18.71 -11.13
C ILE A 5 5.84 -17.52 -11.77
N GLN A 6 4.71 -17.76 -12.45
CA GLN A 6 3.88 -16.69 -13.00
C GLN A 6 3.39 -15.73 -11.92
N SER A 7 2.88 -16.24 -10.80
CA SER A 7 2.41 -15.39 -9.71
C SER A 7 3.53 -14.55 -9.11
N LYS A 8 4.74 -15.10 -8.97
CA LYS A 8 5.91 -14.34 -8.47
C LYS A 8 6.32 -13.22 -9.41
N ILE A 9 6.35 -13.49 -10.72
CA ILE A 9 6.68 -12.46 -11.74
C ILE A 9 5.62 -11.36 -11.75
N VAL A 10 4.33 -11.72 -11.74
CA VAL A 10 3.24 -10.74 -11.70
C VAL A 10 3.32 -9.91 -10.41
N SER A 11 3.55 -10.53 -9.26
CA SER A 11 3.73 -9.81 -7.99
C SER A 11 4.93 -8.88 -8.02
N PHE A 12 6.03 -9.26 -8.68
CA PHE A 12 7.20 -8.39 -8.82
C PHE A 12 6.88 -7.11 -9.61
N PHE A 13 6.26 -7.23 -10.79
CA PHE A 13 5.86 -6.07 -11.57
C PHE A 13 4.78 -5.23 -10.86
N LEU A 14 3.84 -5.89 -10.18
CA LEU A 14 2.81 -5.21 -9.39
C LEU A 14 3.44 -4.39 -8.26
N SER A 15 4.42 -4.93 -7.55
CA SER A 15 5.15 -4.20 -6.52
C SER A 15 5.86 -2.98 -7.08
N ILE A 16 6.52 -3.09 -8.24
CA ILE A 16 7.13 -1.93 -8.91
C ILE A 16 6.08 -0.87 -9.25
N ALA A 17 4.95 -1.27 -9.83
CA ALA A 17 3.88 -0.36 -10.19
C ALA A 17 3.31 0.38 -8.96
N ILE A 18 3.10 -0.33 -7.85
CA ILE A 18 2.63 0.23 -6.58
C ILE A 18 3.64 1.24 -6.03
N VAL A 19 4.94 0.90 -6.03
CA VAL A 19 5.99 1.79 -5.55
C VAL A 19 6.06 3.06 -6.39
N LEU A 20 5.98 2.96 -7.73
CA LEU A 20 5.98 4.12 -8.62
C LEU A 20 4.73 5.00 -8.42
N LEU A 21 3.57 4.37 -8.25
CA LEU A 21 2.30 5.05 -7.99
C LEU A 21 2.35 5.79 -6.64
N TRP A 22 2.89 5.17 -5.60
CA TRP A 22 3.11 5.82 -4.31
C TRP A 22 4.14 6.95 -4.40
N ALA A 23 5.28 6.72 -5.05
CA ALA A 23 6.33 7.72 -5.20
C ALA A 23 5.83 8.98 -5.93
N ARG A 24 4.93 8.80 -6.90
CA ARG A 24 4.36 9.92 -7.67
C ARG A 24 3.21 10.63 -6.97
N TYR A 25 2.34 9.91 -6.26
CA TYR A 25 1.08 10.49 -5.76
C TYR A 25 0.91 10.48 -4.25
N GLY A 26 1.64 9.63 -3.51
CA GLY A 26 1.54 9.50 -2.05
C GLY A 26 2.70 10.16 -1.29
N ALA A 27 3.89 10.21 -1.90
CA ALA A 27 5.09 10.72 -1.23
C ALA A 27 5.00 12.24 -0.96
N PRO A 28 5.31 12.71 0.27
CA PRO A 28 5.13 14.11 0.66
C PRO A 28 6.00 15.10 -0.14
N LYS A 29 7.12 14.64 -0.70
CA LYS A 29 8.02 15.44 -1.54
C LYS A 29 7.73 15.34 -3.04
N SER A 30 6.66 14.65 -3.44
CA SER A 30 6.32 14.54 -4.86
C SER A 30 5.65 15.83 -5.37
N PRO A 31 6.01 16.32 -6.57
CA PRO A 31 5.36 17.47 -7.17
C PRO A 31 3.87 17.23 -7.52
N ASN A 32 3.44 15.96 -7.61
CA ASN A 32 2.06 15.59 -7.93
C ASN A 32 1.36 14.90 -6.75
N VAL A 33 1.72 15.24 -5.51
CA VAL A 33 1.10 14.59 -4.34
C VAL A 33 -0.42 14.82 -4.36
N LEU A 34 -1.17 13.74 -4.20
CA LEU A 34 -2.62 13.82 -4.01
C LEU A 34 -2.88 14.31 -2.59
N THR A 35 -3.97 15.04 -2.42
CA THR A 35 -4.40 15.59 -1.13
C THR A 35 -5.85 15.23 -0.83
N GLY A 36 -6.21 15.28 0.46
CA GLY A 36 -7.56 14.98 0.94
C GLY A 36 -8.05 13.59 0.54
N VAL A 37 -9.29 13.51 0.07
CA VAL A 37 -9.97 12.24 -0.25
C VAL A 37 -9.24 11.44 -1.33
N ASN A 38 -8.60 12.11 -2.31
CA ASN A 38 -7.88 11.41 -3.36
C ASN A 38 -6.63 10.70 -2.83
N LYS A 39 -5.96 11.29 -1.83
CA LYS A 39 -4.84 10.65 -1.14
C LYS A 39 -5.31 9.44 -0.35
N PHE A 40 -6.44 9.57 0.34
CA PHE A 40 -7.02 8.46 1.11
C PHE A 40 -7.35 7.25 0.25
N VAL A 41 -7.96 7.48 -0.92
CA VAL A 41 -8.26 6.40 -1.88
C VAL A 41 -6.97 5.73 -2.38
N LEU A 42 -5.93 6.52 -2.65
CA LEU A 42 -4.61 6.00 -3.04
C LEU A 42 -4.01 5.12 -1.94
N GLU A 43 -4.07 5.57 -0.69
CA GLU A 43 -3.53 4.87 0.47
C GLU A 43 -4.27 3.56 0.74
N ILE A 44 -5.61 3.57 0.71
CA ILE A 44 -6.41 2.35 0.81
C ILE A 44 -6.02 1.36 -0.29
N PHE A 45 -5.85 1.83 -1.52
CA PHE A 45 -5.46 0.97 -2.64
C PHE A 45 -4.08 0.35 -2.41
N VAL A 46 -3.07 1.17 -2.11
CA VAL A 46 -1.68 0.73 -1.94
C VAL A 46 -1.54 -0.22 -0.75
N TYR A 47 -2.06 0.16 0.41
CA TYR A 47 -1.97 -0.68 1.60
C TYR A 47 -2.90 -1.89 1.55
N GLY A 48 -4.03 -1.79 0.86
CA GLY A 48 -4.94 -2.90 0.63
C GLY A 48 -4.28 -3.99 -0.23
N VAL A 49 -3.64 -3.61 -1.33
CA VAL A 49 -2.88 -4.57 -2.16
C VAL A 49 -1.70 -5.15 -1.39
N GLY A 50 -0.98 -4.32 -0.61
CA GLY A 50 0.05 -4.77 0.32
C GLY A 50 -0.47 -5.82 1.30
N SER A 51 -1.60 -5.56 1.95
CA SER A 51 -2.21 -6.48 2.92
C SER A 51 -2.56 -7.82 2.28
N ILE A 52 -3.21 -7.81 1.12
CA ILE A 52 -3.55 -9.04 0.38
C ILE A 52 -2.27 -9.82 0.02
N ALA A 53 -1.20 -9.14 -0.38
CA ALA A 53 0.07 -9.78 -0.68
C ALA A 53 0.68 -10.42 0.58
N PHE A 54 0.66 -9.73 1.72
CA PHE A 54 1.16 -10.28 2.99
C PHE A 54 0.37 -11.52 3.44
N TYR A 55 -0.97 -11.49 3.35
CA TYR A 55 -1.81 -12.66 3.62
C TYR A 55 -1.46 -13.85 2.72
N LYS A 56 -1.22 -13.62 1.43
CA LYS A 56 -0.90 -14.68 0.47
C LYS A 56 0.52 -15.23 0.62
N LEU A 57 1.50 -14.39 0.96
CA LEU A 57 2.92 -14.77 1.00
C LEU A 57 3.35 -15.34 2.36
N PHE A 58 2.81 -14.78 3.44
CA PHE A 58 3.29 -15.06 4.81
C PHE A 58 2.21 -15.68 5.71
N GLY A 59 1.00 -15.86 5.19
CA GLY A 59 -0.11 -16.47 5.91
C GLY A 59 -0.89 -15.50 6.81
N ASN A 60 -1.87 -16.04 7.52
CA ASN A 60 -2.90 -15.25 8.20
C ASN A 60 -2.34 -14.35 9.31
N SER A 61 -1.47 -14.89 10.17
CA SER A 61 -0.93 -14.16 11.32
C SER A 61 -0.16 -12.90 10.91
N ILE A 62 0.76 -13.02 9.94
CA ILE A 62 1.57 -11.89 9.49
C ILE A 62 0.71 -10.89 8.70
N GLY A 63 -0.22 -11.38 7.87
CA GLY A 63 -1.18 -10.52 7.16
C GLY A 63 -2.05 -9.69 8.11
N THR A 64 -2.53 -10.28 9.21
CA THR A 64 -3.33 -9.57 10.21
C THR A 64 -2.52 -8.52 10.97
N ILE A 65 -1.26 -8.83 11.32
CA ILE A 65 -0.37 -7.85 11.95
C ILE A 65 -0.14 -6.66 11.01
N TYR A 66 0.21 -6.92 9.75
CA TYR A 66 0.43 -5.85 8.76
C TYR A 66 -0.83 -4.99 8.57
N LEU A 67 -2.00 -5.61 8.40
CA LEU A 67 -3.26 -4.90 8.25
C LEU A 67 -3.57 -4.05 9.48
N SER A 68 -3.34 -4.57 10.68
CA SER A 68 -3.57 -3.82 11.93
C SER A 68 -2.67 -2.60 12.01
N VAL A 69 -1.38 -2.74 11.66
CA VAL A 69 -0.43 -1.63 11.61
C VAL A 69 -0.88 -0.57 10.61
N VAL A 70 -1.27 -0.97 9.40
CA VAL A 70 -1.81 -0.05 8.37
C VAL A 70 -3.04 0.71 8.85
N VAL A 71 -3.99 0.03 9.48
CA VAL A 71 -5.22 0.66 9.96
C VAL A 71 -4.91 1.67 11.06
N VAL A 72 -4.02 1.33 11.99
CA VAL A 72 -3.59 2.23 13.07
C VAL A 72 -2.82 3.43 12.50
N ASP A 73 -1.91 3.21 11.56
CA ASP A 73 -1.15 4.26 10.87
C ASP A 73 -2.08 5.24 10.14
N LEU A 74 -2.99 4.73 9.32
CA LEU A 74 -4.02 5.54 8.65
C LEU A 74 -4.89 6.29 9.66
N PHE A 75 -5.37 5.62 10.70
CA PHE A 75 -6.20 6.27 11.70
C PHE A 75 -5.49 7.46 12.34
N PHE A 76 -4.24 7.28 12.78
CA PHE A 76 -3.46 8.37 13.39
C PHE A 76 -3.06 9.45 12.38
N MET A 77 -2.67 9.10 11.15
CA MET A 77 -2.37 10.10 10.10
C MET A 77 -3.58 11.01 9.85
N TYR A 78 -4.79 10.44 9.82
CA TYR A 78 -5.99 11.21 9.52
C TYR A 78 -6.47 12.03 10.70
N VAL A 79 -6.45 11.46 11.91
CA VAL A 79 -6.83 12.17 13.15
C VAL A 79 -5.88 13.31 13.47
N LEU A 80 -4.57 13.13 13.23
CA LEU A 80 -3.55 14.15 13.48
C LEU A 80 -3.35 15.12 12.31
N GLY A 81 -4.02 14.91 11.18
CA GLY A 81 -3.89 15.77 9.99
C GLY A 81 -2.51 15.71 9.31
N LEU A 82 -1.76 14.62 9.47
CA LEU A 82 -0.38 14.46 8.96
C LEU A 82 -0.29 14.07 7.48
N GLN A 83 -1.42 14.15 6.77
CA GLN A 83 -1.58 13.62 5.41
C GLN A 83 -0.91 14.49 4.33
N GLY A 84 -0.42 15.69 4.65
CA GLY A 84 0.05 16.63 3.64
C GLY A 84 1.03 17.70 4.13
N ASN A 85 1.67 17.47 5.29
CA ASN A 85 2.73 18.34 5.80
C ASN A 85 4.11 17.86 5.36
#